data_AF-A0A1L3Z4S1-F1
#
_entry.id   AF-A0A1L3Z4S1-F1
#
_cell.length_a   1.000
_cell.length_b   1.000
_cell.length_c   1.000
_cell.angle_alpha   90.00
_cell.angle_beta   90.00
_cell.angle_gamma   90.00
#
_symmetry.space_group_name_H-M   'P 1'
#
loop_
_entity.id
_entity.type
_entity.pdbx_description
1 polymer ?
#
loop_
_entity_poly.entity_id
_entity_poly.type
_entity_poly.pdbx_seq_one_letter_code
_entity_poly.pdbx_strand_id
1 'polypeptide(L)'
;MNEIANIRDLLEGVDQADARDYLSEAVVCFEVGAFRACIVMTANAVFANLIGRVADFAEFDTQASTLKNRIDSDLSSQRAFEAHMIDELYKAQFLTIHQKVGLVKIRDARNKAAHPSGVKSTPEEAKAVLRTAVEDFIKPVWLTASEGTRRLVRDMHLGAVFPKKGDDAKVVDERLAQIDKTAHAKLIAELWDELANPTHEVFTRDAQRFLIALAGKQDDRFRKQFPRLLASRREALPQKSAGDGGKATGGDHRWLPLLISADPFLFTVMDGTAKTLLDERVASAFIGAPSEEIFGFEAAERLISAVTGSPLRQTIVESYPEAVSAAVNAIGVRAVLFGCLREMDLLRDRALAPVYDAWDHGDSALRIAEVLPEIDEALADGISGQRAFDLVVSMCSFSRQMKETALSDLVTLGFSVAPALRRRALDFMEMNPEDAVETLQHHVMCGPKELVETFLTPRRPGSFRKKAAV
;
A
#
# COMPACT_ATOMS: atom_id res chain seq x y z
N MET A 1 17.41 -41.97 27.18
CA MET A 1 17.50 -42.99 26.13
C MET A 1 16.08 -43.48 25.89
N ASN A 2 15.37 -42.92 24.90
CA ASN A 2 14.02 -43.38 24.56
C ASN A 2 14.11 -44.49 23.52
N GLU A 3 13.74 -45.68 23.98
CA GLU A 3 13.59 -46.92 23.24
C GLU A 3 12.49 -46.83 22.17
N ILE A 4 12.80 -47.38 20.99
CA ILE A 4 11.88 -47.89 19.96
C ILE A 4 10.66 -46.99 19.67
N ALA A 5 10.87 -45.83 19.03
CA ALA A 5 9.82 -45.28 18.16
C ALA A 5 9.46 -46.35 17.12
N ASN A 6 8.19 -46.76 17.08
CA ASN A 6 7.69 -47.67 16.06
C ASN A 6 7.87 -46.97 14.72
N ILE A 7 8.40 -47.68 13.73
CA ILE A 7 8.74 -47.08 12.44
C ILE A 7 7.48 -46.55 11.72
N ARG A 8 6.31 -47.08 12.07
CA ARG A 8 5.00 -46.58 11.64
C ARG A 8 4.68 -45.20 12.20
N ASP A 9 5.14 -44.87 13.40
CA ASP A 9 4.91 -43.56 14.04
C ASP A 9 5.59 -42.44 13.24
N LEU A 10 6.65 -42.77 12.47
CA LEU A 10 7.27 -41.81 11.56
C LEU A 10 6.28 -41.33 10.49
N LEU A 11 5.26 -42.12 10.13
CA LEU A 11 4.27 -41.75 9.12
C LEU A 11 3.16 -40.84 9.67
N GLU A 12 3.03 -40.69 10.99
CA GLU A 12 2.03 -39.80 11.58
C GLU A 12 2.30 -38.35 11.17
N GLY A 13 1.30 -37.67 10.61
CA GLY A 13 1.44 -36.28 10.12
C GLY A 13 2.05 -36.14 8.72
N VAL A 14 2.13 -37.22 7.93
CA VAL A 14 2.41 -37.13 6.49
C VAL A 14 1.08 -36.95 5.74
N ASP A 15 0.81 -35.73 5.29
CA ASP A 15 -0.46 -35.36 4.66
C ASP A 15 -0.49 -35.58 3.13
N GLN A 16 0.68 -35.66 2.48
CA GLN A 16 0.80 -35.81 1.03
C GLN A 16 0.57 -37.26 0.62
N ALA A 17 -0.50 -37.53 -0.13
CA ALA A 17 -0.90 -38.88 -0.53
C ALA A 17 0.21 -39.66 -1.26
N ASP A 18 0.81 -39.07 -2.29
CA ASP A 18 1.84 -39.76 -3.09
C ASP A 18 3.10 -40.09 -2.28
N ALA A 19 3.54 -39.19 -1.40
CA ALA A 19 4.67 -39.45 -0.51
C ALA A 19 4.33 -40.52 0.53
N ARG A 20 3.09 -40.52 1.03
CA ARG A 20 2.60 -41.48 2.03
C ARG A 20 2.54 -42.90 1.47
N ASP A 21 2.16 -43.08 0.21
CA ASP A 21 2.11 -44.39 -0.44
C ASP A 21 3.51 -45.01 -0.52
N TYR A 22 4.49 -44.26 -1.04
CA TYR A 22 5.89 -44.70 -1.07
C TYR A 22 6.45 -45.00 0.33
N LEU A 23 6.17 -44.14 1.31
CA LEU A 23 6.65 -44.36 2.68
C LEU A 23 5.97 -45.55 3.37
N SER A 24 4.69 -45.80 3.08
CA SER A 24 3.97 -46.97 3.60
C SER A 24 4.59 -48.27 3.07
N GLU A 25 4.92 -48.30 1.78
CA GLU A 25 5.66 -49.41 1.18
C GLU A 25 7.07 -49.55 1.76
N ALA A 26 7.77 -48.42 2.00
CA ALA A 26 9.08 -48.43 2.65
C ALA A 26 9.02 -49.06 4.06
N VAL A 27 7.99 -48.74 4.85
CA VAL A 27 7.76 -49.32 6.18
C VAL A 27 7.48 -50.82 6.10
N VAL A 28 6.63 -51.28 5.16
CA VAL A 28 6.41 -52.72 4.95
C VAL A 28 7.73 -53.42 4.60
N CYS A 29 8.53 -52.85 3.70
CA CYS A 29 9.85 -53.37 3.36
C CYS A 29 10.76 -53.47 4.58
N PHE A 30 10.74 -52.48 5.47
CA PHE A 30 11.52 -52.49 6.69
C PHE A 30 11.11 -53.64 7.62
N GLU A 31 9.80 -53.81 7.85
CA GLU A 31 9.25 -54.81 8.78
C GLU A 31 9.55 -56.25 8.36
N VAL A 32 9.62 -56.52 7.04
CA VAL A 32 9.98 -57.84 6.51
C VAL A 32 11.49 -58.04 6.34
N GLY A 33 12.32 -57.08 6.77
CA GLY A 33 13.77 -57.13 6.68
C GLY A 33 14.36 -56.80 5.31
N ALA A 34 13.56 -56.28 4.38
CA ALA A 34 13.97 -55.84 3.05
C ALA A 34 14.54 -54.41 3.08
N PHE A 35 15.61 -54.19 3.85
CA PHE A 35 16.18 -52.85 4.11
C PHE A 35 16.62 -52.09 2.86
N ARG A 36 17.14 -52.79 1.84
CA ARG A 36 17.49 -52.16 0.55
C ARG A 36 16.27 -51.58 -0.15
N ALA A 37 15.16 -52.32 -0.18
CA ALA A 37 13.91 -51.85 -0.77
C ALA A 37 13.32 -50.69 0.05
N CYS A 38 13.38 -50.75 1.39
CA CYS A 38 13.00 -49.63 2.26
C CYS A 38 13.74 -48.33 1.88
N ILE A 39 15.06 -48.38 1.72
CA ILE A 39 15.88 -47.21 1.34
C ILE A 39 15.47 -46.68 -0.04
N VAL A 40 15.25 -47.57 -1.03
CA VAL A 40 14.84 -47.17 -2.38
C VAL A 40 13.47 -46.48 -2.38
N MET A 41 12.46 -47.07 -1.71
CA MET A 41 11.13 -46.47 -1.64
C MET A 41 11.11 -45.16 -0.86
N THR A 42 11.93 -45.05 0.20
CA THR A 42 12.13 -43.80 0.93
C THR A 42 12.67 -42.69 0.02
N ALA A 43 13.70 -42.99 -0.78
CA ALA A 43 14.27 -42.01 -1.69
C ALA A 43 13.25 -41.56 -2.77
N ASN A 44 12.47 -42.50 -3.30
CA ASN A 44 11.39 -42.20 -4.25
C ASN A 44 10.37 -41.22 -3.64
N ALA A 45 9.95 -41.45 -2.38
CA ALA A 45 9.04 -40.54 -1.68
C ALA A 45 9.59 -39.11 -1.59
N VAL A 46 10.87 -38.96 -1.24
CA VAL A 46 11.53 -37.66 -1.10
C VAL A 46 11.61 -36.93 -2.44
N PHE A 47 12.09 -37.59 -3.50
CA PHE A 47 12.22 -36.95 -4.80
C PHE A 47 10.85 -36.62 -5.42
N ALA A 48 9.86 -37.50 -5.29
CA ALA A 48 8.49 -37.22 -5.74
C ALA A 48 7.89 -35.99 -5.03
N ASN A 49 8.00 -35.91 -3.70
CA ASN A 49 7.56 -34.73 -2.94
C ASN A 49 8.28 -33.45 -3.36
N LEU A 50 9.61 -33.50 -3.55
CA LEU A 50 10.38 -32.33 -4.00
C LEU A 50 9.97 -31.87 -5.41
N ILE A 51 9.68 -32.79 -6.33
CA ILE A 51 9.17 -32.46 -7.67
C ILE A 51 7.80 -31.78 -7.56
N GLY A 52 6.89 -32.34 -6.77
CA GLY A 52 5.56 -31.75 -6.53
C GLY A 52 5.66 -30.33 -5.95
N ARG A 53 6.52 -30.14 -4.95
CA ARG A 53 6.77 -28.81 -4.36
C ARG A 53 7.28 -27.80 -5.37
N VAL A 54 8.23 -28.17 -6.24
CA VAL A 54 8.69 -27.26 -7.30
C VAL A 54 7.56 -26.94 -8.28
N ALA A 55 6.74 -27.93 -8.62
CA ALA A 55 5.61 -27.75 -9.53
C ALA A 55 4.57 -26.76 -8.99
N ASP A 56 4.27 -26.80 -7.69
CA ASP A 56 3.31 -25.90 -7.02
C ASP A 56 3.65 -24.40 -7.15
N PHE A 57 4.91 -24.06 -7.42
CA PHE A 57 5.37 -22.67 -7.57
C PHE A 57 5.73 -22.30 -9.02
N ALA A 58 5.78 -23.26 -9.93
CA ALA A 58 6.34 -23.05 -11.28
C ALA A 58 5.56 -22.05 -12.15
N GLU A 59 4.28 -21.81 -11.84
CA GLU A 59 3.45 -20.83 -12.55
C GLU A 59 3.74 -19.38 -12.12
N PHE A 60 4.21 -19.18 -10.89
CA PHE A 60 4.31 -17.85 -10.26
C PHE A 60 5.75 -17.44 -9.90
N ASP A 61 6.68 -18.38 -10.00
CA ASP A 61 8.09 -18.16 -9.68
C ASP A 61 8.97 -18.62 -10.84
N THR A 62 9.67 -17.67 -11.45
CA THR A 62 10.55 -17.91 -12.61
C THR A 62 11.66 -18.93 -12.32
N GLN A 63 12.22 -18.95 -11.11
CA GLN A 63 13.23 -19.93 -10.73
C GLN A 63 12.60 -21.33 -10.60
N ALA A 64 11.42 -21.43 -9.99
CA ALA A 64 10.68 -22.68 -9.90
C ALA A 64 10.26 -23.18 -11.28
N SER A 65 9.81 -22.30 -12.17
CA SER A 65 9.45 -22.61 -13.56
C SER A 65 10.63 -23.18 -14.35
N THR A 66 11.78 -22.50 -14.26
CA THR A 66 13.02 -22.93 -14.90
C THR A 66 13.46 -24.29 -14.38
N LEU A 67 13.38 -24.49 -13.05
CA LEU A 67 13.73 -25.75 -12.42
C LEU A 67 12.77 -26.88 -12.84
N LYS A 68 11.46 -26.63 -12.85
CA LYS A 68 10.45 -27.60 -13.30
C LYS A 68 10.70 -28.05 -14.72
N ASN A 69 10.91 -27.11 -15.65
CA ASN A 69 11.19 -27.43 -17.05
C ASN A 69 12.45 -28.29 -17.22
N ARG A 70 13.49 -28.02 -16.41
CA ARG A 70 14.70 -28.84 -16.37
C ARG A 70 14.42 -30.24 -15.83
N ILE A 71 13.70 -30.35 -14.72
CA ILE A 71 13.30 -31.64 -14.11
C ILE A 71 12.47 -32.46 -15.11
N ASP A 72 11.48 -31.86 -15.76
CA ASP A 72 10.63 -32.54 -16.75
C ASP A 72 11.43 -33.03 -17.96
N SER A 73 12.39 -32.23 -18.44
CA SER A 73 13.32 -32.63 -19.50
C SER A 73 14.19 -33.82 -19.08
N ASP A 74 14.78 -33.76 -17.88
CA ASP A 74 15.63 -34.82 -17.34
C ASP A 74 14.83 -36.13 -17.16
N LEU A 75 13.61 -36.05 -16.61
CA LEU A 75 12.67 -37.16 -16.46
C LEU A 75 12.29 -37.79 -17.81
N SER A 76 11.95 -36.97 -18.81
CA SER A 76 11.57 -37.44 -20.16
C SER A 76 12.73 -38.16 -20.87
N SER A 77 13.97 -37.78 -20.55
CA SER A 77 15.17 -38.37 -21.15
C SER A 77 15.69 -39.63 -20.43
N GLN A 78 15.03 -40.06 -19.35
CA GLN A 78 15.41 -41.21 -18.50
C GLN A 78 16.88 -41.18 -18.01
N ARG A 79 17.49 -40.00 -17.91
CA ARG A 79 18.87 -39.86 -17.41
C ARG A 79 18.90 -39.95 -15.89
N ALA A 80 20.04 -40.35 -15.33
CA ALA A 80 20.29 -40.24 -13.90
C ALA A 80 20.29 -38.75 -13.50
N PHE A 81 19.16 -38.27 -12.99
CA PHE A 81 18.91 -36.84 -12.76
C PHE A 81 19.03 -36.41 -11.30
N GLU A 82 18.97 -37.34 -10.34
CA GLU A 82 18.95 -37.04 -8.90
C GLU A 82 20.11 -36.15 -8.45
N ALA A 83 21.34 -36.43 -8.92
CA ALA A 83 22.50 -35.62 -8.56
C ALA A 83 22.39 -34.18 -9.08
N HIS A 84 21.95 -34.02 -10.32
CA HIS A 84 21.74 -32.72 -10.95
C HIS A 84 20.59 -31.96 -10.27
N MET A 85 19.47 -32.63 -10.00
CA MET A 85 18.30 -32.06 -9.31
C MET A 85 18.66 -31.52 -7.93
N ILE A 86 19.50 -32.21 -7.15
CA ILE A 86 19.94 -31.73 -5.83
C ILE A 86 20.68 -30.39 -5.95
N ASP A 87 21.58 -30.27 -6.92
CA ASP A 87 22.35 -29.04 -7.14
C ASP A 87 21.45 -27.90 -7.61
N GLU A 88 20.50 -28.18 -8.51
CA GLU A 88 19.57 -27.20 -9.05
C GLU A 88 18.54 -26.73 -8.00
N LEU A 89 18.02 -27.63 -7.16
CA LEU A 89 17.18 -27.29 -6.02
C LEU A 89 17.90 -26.35 -5.04
N TYR A 90 19.16 -26.63 -4.74
CA TYR A 90 19.97 -25.78 -3.88
C TYR A 90 20.22 -24.39 -4.50
N LYS A 91 20.57 -24.33 -5.80
CA LYS A 91 20.77 -23.06 -6.51
C LYS A 91 19.48 -22.23 -6.55
N ALA A 92 18.34 -22.87 -6.76
CA ALA A 92 17.02 -22.24 -6.77
C ALA A 92 16.49 -21.93 -5.36
N GLN A 93 17.28 -22.15 -4.29
CA GLN A 93 16.92 -21.89 -2.89
C GLN A 93 15.70 -22.68 -2.38
N PHE A 94 15.46 -23.87 -2.96
CA PHE A 94 14.50 -24.85 -2.43
C PHE A 94 15.08 -25.73 -1.32
N LEU A 95 16.41 -25.69 -1.13
CA LEU A 95 17.11 -26.40 -0.06
C LEU A 95 18.11 -25.48 0.65
N THR A 96 18.25 -25.69 1.95
CA THR A 96 19.40 -25.20 2.72
C THR A 96 20.63 -26.07 2.45
N ILE A 97 21.82 -25.60 2.86
CA ILE A 97 23.05 -26.38 2.74
C ILE A 97 22.98 -27.69 3.55
N HIS A 98 22.33 -27.67 4.72
CA HIS A 98 22.14 -28.87 5.54
C HIS A 98 21.23 -29.89 4.86
N GLN A 99 20.12 -29.43 4.28
CA GLN A 99 19.22 -30.28 3.49
C GLN A 99 19.91 -30.81 2.23
N LYS A 100 20.72 -30.01 1.54
CA LYS A 100 21.52 -30.50 0.41
C LYS A 100 22.39 -31.69 0.83
N VAL A 101 23.12 -31.56 1.95
CA VAL A 101 23.96 -32.64 2.48
C VAL A 101 23.12 -33.87 2.86
N GLY A 102 21.97 -33.67 3.50
CA GLY A 102 21.03 -34.75 3.83
C GLY A 102 20.53 -35.48 2.58
N LEU A 103 20.14 -34.74 1.54
CA LEU A 103 19.61 -35.30 0.30
C LEU A 103 20.67 -36.06 -0.50
N VAL A 104 21.92 -35.59 -0.49
CA VAL A 104 23.07 -36.33 -1.04
C VAL A 104 23.25 -37.67 -0.31
N LYS A 105 23.13 -37.70 1.01
CA LYS A 105 23.22 -38.96 1.77
C LYS A 105 22.11 -39.93 1.41
N ILE A 106 20.87 -39.45 1.27
CA ILE A 106 19.71 -40.27 0.85
C ILE A 106 19.97 -40.86 -0.55
N ARG A 107 20.39 -40.03 -1.51
CA ARG A 107 20.75 -40.46 -2.87
C ARG A 107 21.86 -41.52 -2.85
N ASP A 108 22.93 -41.29 -2.09
CA ASP A 108 24.06 -42.22 -2.04
C ASP A 108 23.68 -43.57 -1.40
N ALA A 109 22.84 -43.55 -0.36
CA ALA A 109 22.26 -44.75 0.23
C ALA A 109 21.39 -45.51 -0.78
N ARG A 110 20.51 -44.80 -1.52
CA ARG A 110 19.69 -45.37 -2.59
C ARG A 110 20.55 -46.00 -3.69
N ASN A 111 21.59 -45.33 -4.17
CA ASN A 111 22.48 -45.87 -5.19
C ASN A 111 23.16 -47.16 -4.72
N LYS A 112 23.67 -47.20 -3.49
CA LYS A 112 24.25 -48.42 -2.90
C LYS A 112 23.22 -49.55 -2.79
N ALA A 113 21.99 -49.21 -2.39
CA ALA A 113 20.89 -50.15 -2.20
C ALA A 113 20.30 -50.65 -3.52
N ALA A 114 20.29 -49.86 -4.60
CA ALA A 114 19.69 -50.25 -5.89
C ALA A 114 20.65 -51.08 -6.75
N HIS A 115 21.95 -50.84 -6.66
CA HIS A 115 22.96 -51.55 -7.47
C HIS A 115 23.50 -52.81 -6.77
N PRO A 116 23.99 -53.83 -7.53
CA PRO A 116 24.65 -55.02 -6.98
C PRO A 116 26.06 -54.67 -6.48
N SER A 117 26.14 -53.79 -5.49
CA SER A 117 27.39 -53.27 -4.91
C SER A 117 28.08 -54.25 -3.94
N GLY A 118 27.43 -55.36 -3.60
CA GLY A 118 27.88 -56.30 -2.57
C GLY A 118 27.68 -55.81 -1.13
N VAL A 119 27.22 -54.56 -0.94
CA VAL A 119 26.96 -53.97 0.37
C VAL A 119 25.58 -54.39 0.88
N LYS A 120 25.51 -54.91 2.10
CA LYS A 120 24.25 -55.23 2.79
C LYS A 120 23.82 -54.03 3.62
N SER A 121 22.66 -53.46 3.31
CA SER A 121 22.06 -52.41 4.14
C SER A 121 21.57 -52.99 5.47
N THR A 122 21.83 -52.28 6.56
CA THR A 122 21.44 -52.69 7.91
C THR A 122 20.08 -52.07 8.31
N PRO A 123 19.39 -52.61 9.34
CA PRO A 123 18.19 -51.98 9.87
C PRO A 123 18.44 -50.54 10.32
N GLU A 124 19.59 -50.25 10.94
CA GLU A 124 19.94 -48.92 11.45
C GLU A 124 20.11 -47.92 10.31
N GLU A 125 20.74 -48.33 9.20
CA GLU A 125 20.89 -47.50 8.00
C GLU A 125 19.53 -47.17 7.38
N ALA A 126 18.67 -48.18 7.18
CA ALA A 126 17.34 -47.96 6.63
C ALA A 126 16.47 -47.07 7.54
N LYS A 127 16.54 -47.27 8.87
CA LYS A 127 15.83 -46.43 9.84
C LYS A 127 16.33 -44.99 9.84
N ALA A 128 17.64 -44.78 9.73
CA ALA A 128 18.23 -43.45 9.66
C ALA A 128 17.81 -42.71 8.39
N VAL A 129 17.86 -43.37 7.22
CA VAL A 129 17.42 -42.78 5.94
C VAL A 129 15.94 -42.43 5.98
N LEU A 130 15.09 -43.33 6.46
CA LEU A 130 13.65 -43.07 6.60
C LEU A 130 13.36 -41.91 7.53
N ARG A 131 14.02 -41.86 8.69
CA ARG A 131 13.86 -40.75 9.64
C ARG A 131 14.25 -39.42 9.00
N THR A 132 15.44 -39.33 8.41
CA THR A 132 15.91 -38.11 7.73
C THR A 132 14.96 -37.69 6.61
N ALA A 133 14.49 -38.62 5.79
CA ALA A 133 13.52 -38.32 4.72
C ALA A 133 12.22 -37.70 5.26
N VAL A 134 11.65 -38.34 6.29
CA VAL A 134 10.40 -37.92 6.89
C VAL A 134 10.55 -36.58 7.61
N GLU A 135 11.54 -36.46 8.48
CA GLU A 135 11.71 -35.31 9.37
C GLU A 135 12.25 -34.07 8.63
N ASP A 136 13.14 -34.23 7.64
CA ASP A 136 13.82 -33.09 7.02
C ASP A 136 13.22 -32.66 5.67
N PHE A 137 12.46 -33.53 4.99
CA PHE A 137 11.98 -33.27 3.63
C PHE A 137 10.47 -33.41 3.44
N ILE A 138 9.81 -34.34 4.14
CA ILE A 138 8.40 -34.65 3.88
C ILE A 138 7.47 -33.92 4.86
N LYS A 139 7.70 -34.07 6.17
CA LYS A 139 6.87 -33.43 7.22
C LYS A 139 7.00 -31.91 7.30
N PRO A 140 8.17 -31.28 7.10
CA PRO A 140 8.27 -29.84 7.26
C PRO A 140 7.29 -29.10 6.35
N VAL A 141 6.48 -28.21 6.93
CA VAL A 141 5.58 -27.36 6.14
C VAL A 141 6.41 -26.54 5.13
N TRP A 142 7.57 -26.06 5.58
CA TRP A 142 8.53 -25.30 4.78
C TRP A 142 9.91 -25.96 4.83
N LEU A 143 10.54 -26.15 3.68
CA LEU A 143 11.93 -26.57 3.58
C LEU A 143 12.88 -25.38 3.77
N THR A 144 12.50 -24.20 3.29
CA THR A 144 13.31 -22.99 3.43
C THR A 144 12.51 -21.80 3.94
N ALA A 145 13.21 -20.84 4.54
CA ALA A 145 12.65 -19.55 4.95
C ALA A 145 11.91 -18.83 3.80
N SER A 146 12.38 -19.02 2.55
CA SER A 146 11.80 -18.38 1.36
C SER A 146 10.53 -19.05 0.84
N GLU A 147 10.23 -20.29 1.24
CA GLU A 147 9.05 -21.02 0.74
C GLU A 147 7.74 -20.40 1.23
N GLY A 148 7.73 -19.88 2.47
CA GLY A 148 6.60 -19.11 2.99
C GLY A 148 6.31 -17.84 2.17
N THR A 149 7.37 -17.14 1.73
CA THR A 149 7.26 -15.99 0.82
C THR A 149 6.67 -16.40 -0.53
N ARG A 150 7.20 -17.46 -1.16
CA ARG A 150 6.67 -17.96 -2.46
C ARG A 150 5.20 -18.34 -2.38
N ARG A 151 4.80 -18.99 -1.28
CA ARG A 151 3.39 -19.36 -1.07
C ARG A 151 2.50 -18.14 -0.90
N LEU A 152 2.94 -17.12 -0.17
CA LEU A 152 2.19 -15.88 -0.07
C LEU A 152 2.03 -15.21 -1.44
N VAL A 153 3.11 -15.12 -2.23
CA VAL A 153 3.07 -14.56 -3.59
C VAL A 153 2.11 -15.34 -4.47
N ARG A 154 2.18 -16.68 -4.47
CA ARG A 154 1.21 -17.55 -5.15
C ARG A 154 -0.22 -17.24 -4.73
N ASP A 155 -0.49 -17.19 -3.43
CA ASP A 155 -1.83 -16.92 -2.91
C ASP A 155 -2.32 -15.51 -3.34
N MET A 156 -1.42 -14.51 -3.48
CA MET A 156 -1.75 -13.17 -3.99
C MET A 156 -2.07 -13.18 -5.49
N HIS A 157 -1.33 -13.94 -6.29
CA HIS A 157 -1.66 -14.16 -7.71
C HIS A 157 -3.06 -14.76 -7.89
N LEU A 158 -3.45 -15.67 -6.99
CA LEU A 158 -4.78 -16.28 -6.96
C LEU A 158 -5.86 -15.38 -6.34
N GLY A 159 -5.50 -14.22 -5.79
CA GLY A 159 -6.43 -13.32 -5.09
C GLY A 159 -7.04 -13.94 -3.83
N ALA A 160 -6.32 -14.87 -3.19
CA ALA A 160 -6.77 -15.66 -2.06
C ALA A 160 -6.22 -15.16 -0.71
N VAL A 161 -5.51 -14.04 -0.69
CA VAL A 161 -4.91 -13.50 0.55
C VAL A 161 -5.92 -12.68 1.33
N PHE A 162 -6.56 -11.72 0.69
CA PHE A 162 -7.43 -10.78 1.39
C PHE A 162 -8.92 -11.02 1.11
N PRO A 163 -9.77 -11.08 2.14
CA PRO A 163 -11.21 -11.15 1.93
C PRO A 163 -11.75 -9.83 1.34
N LYS A 164 -12.94 -9.90 0.72
CA LYS A 164 -13.65 -8.69 0.22
C LYS A 164 -14.03 -7.73 1.35
N LYS A 165 -14.23 -8.26 2.56
CA LYS A 165 -14.51 -7.51 3.79
C LYS A 165 -13.68 -8.13 4.91
N GLY A 166 -12.97 -7.31 5.67
CA GLY A 166 -12.15 -7.80 6.77
C GLY A 166 -11.10 -6.76 7.19
N ASP A 167 -10.33 -7.13 8.20
CA ASP A 167 -9.20 -6.35 8.70
C ASP A 167 -7.91 -6.83 8.02
N ASP A 168 -7.37 -6.00 7.13
CA ASP A 168 -6.15 -6.30 6.38
C ASP A 168 -4.93 -6.41 7.30
N ALA A 169 -4.89 -5.68 8.42
CA ALA A 169 -3.77 -5.74 9.37
C ALA A 169 -3.69 -7.13 10.02
N LYS A 170 -4.85 -7.68 10.42
CA LYS A 170 -4.93 -9.03 10.96
C LYS A 170 -4.49 -10.09 9.94
N VAL A 171 -4.89 -9.95 8.68
CA VAL A 171 -4.46 -10.86 7.61
C VAL A 171 -2.94 -10.80 7.44
N VAL A 172 -2.34 -9.60 7.40
CA VAL A 172 -0.89 -9.43 7.31
C VAL A 172 -0.18 -10.07 8.50
N ASP A 173 -0.71 -9.95 9.72
CA ASP A 173 -0.15 -10.59 10.92
C ASP A 173 -0.14 -12.12 10.81
N GLU A 174 -1.27 -12.70 10.43
CA GLU A 174 -1.40 -14.15 10.25
C GLU A 174 -0.45 -14.68 9.16
N ARG A 175 -0.28 -13.93 8.06
CA ARG A 175 0.64 -14.31 6.98
C ARG A 175 2.10 -14.14 7.37
N LEU A 176 2.48 -13.03 8.01
CA LEU A 176 3.86 -12.82 8.47
C LEU A 176 4.27 -13.80 9.56
N ALA A 177 3.33 -14.26 10.40
CA ALA A 177 3.59 -15.29 11.42
C ALA A 177 3.96 -16.65 10.80
N GLN A 178 3.52 -16.92 9.57
CA GLN A 178 3.83 -18.15 8.83
C GLN A 178 5.15 -18.07 8.04
N ILE A 179 5.73 -16.88 7.92
CA ILE A 179 6.95 -16.62 7.15
C ILE A 179 8.11 -16.38 8.12
N ASP A 180 9.25 -16.99 7.84
CA ASP A 180 10.47 -16.77 8.62
C ASP A 180 10.84 -15.27 8.64
N LYS A 181 11.21 -14.76 9.82
CA LYS A 181 11.51 -13.34 10.02
C LYS A 181 12.65 -12.84 9.13
N THR A 182 13.59 -13.71 8.76
CA THR A 182 14.71 -13.37 7.87
C THR A 182 14.27 -13.14 6.43
N ALA A 183 13.13 -13.70 6.04
CA ALA A 183 12.56 -13.58 4.69
C ALA A 183 11.65 -12.34 4.53
N HIS A 184 11.21 -11.70 5.62
CA HIS A 184 10.30 -10.55 5.56
C HIS A 184 10.87 -9.41 4.71
N ALA A 185 12.17 -9.14 4.81
CA ALA A 185 12.79 -8.05 4.05
C ALA A 185 12.78 -8.29 2.54
N LYS A 186 13.01 -9.55 2.13
CA LYS A 186 12.98 -9.94 0.73
C LYS A 186 11.54 -9.87 0.18
N LEU A 187 10.57 -10.33 0.96
CA LEU A 187 9.14 -10.23 0.61
C LEU A 187 8.73 -8.77 0.36
N ILE A 188 9.09 -7.85 1.25
CA ILE A 188 8.71 -6.43 1.10
C ILE A 188 9.31 -5.82 -0.16
N ALA A 189 10.57 -6.15 -0.48
CA ALA A 189 11.20 -5.72 -1.72
C ALA A 189 10.49 -6.28 -2.96
N GLU A 190 10.11 -7.56 -2.93
CA GLU A 190 9.39 -8.21 -4.04
C GLU A 190 7.99 -7.61 -4.27
N LEU A 191 7.22 -7.38 -3.21
CA LEU A 191 5.91 -6.71 -3.30
C LEU A 191 6.03 -5.27 -3.78
N TRP A 192 7.09 -4.57 -3.37
CA TRP A 192 7.37 -3.22 -3.84
C TRP A 192 7.70 -3.18 -5.33
N ASP A 193 8.52 -4.13 -5.80
CA ASP A 193 8.88 -4.25 -7.21
C ASP A 193 7.65 -4.53 -8.08
N GLU A 194 6.69 -5.32 -7.58
CA GLU A 194 5.38 -5.52 -8.23
C GLU A 194 4.56 -4.22 -8.30
N LEU A 195 4.51 -3.41 -7.24
CA LEU A 195 3.80 -2.12 -7.29
C LEU A 195 4.46 -1.12 -8.25
N ALA A 196 5.78 -1.18 -8.38
CA ALA A 196 6.53 -0.34 -9.30
C ALA A 196 6.45 -0.85 -10.75
N ASN A 197 6.25 -2.15 -10.95
CA ASN A 197 6.16 -2.81 -12.26
C ASN A 197 5.03 -3.83 -12.25
N PRO A 198 3.77 -3.38 -12.32
CA PRO A 198 2.62 -4.26 -12.25
C PRO A 198 2.70 -5.37 -13.31
N THR A 199 2.64 -6.63 -12.86
CA THR A 199 2.60 -7.80 -13.75
C THR A 199 1.18 -8.32 -13.92
N HIS A 200 0.38 -8.28 -12.85
CA HIS A 200 -0.98 -8.82 -12.83
C HIS A 200 -1.88 -8.04 -11.87
N GLU A 201 -3.02 -7.54 -12.34
CA GLU A 201 -3.90 -6.64 -11.59
C GLU A 201 -4.28 -7.16 -10.19
N VAL A 202 -4.63 -8.45 -10.09
CA VAL A 202 -4.99 -9.07 -8.80
C VAL A 202 -3.80 -9.10 -7.85
N PHE A 203 -2.60 -9.39 -8.36
CA PHE A 203 -1.40 -9.45 -7.55
C PHE A 203 -1.01 -8.05 -7.10
N THR A 204 -0.97 -7.07 -8.00
CA THR A 204 -0.67 -5.67 -7.68
C THR A 204 -1.62 -5.13 -6.60
N ARG A 205 -2.93 -5.41 -6.70
CA ARG A 205 -3.91 -5.01 -5.69
C ARG A 205 -3.64 -5.64 -4.32
N ASP A 206 -3.38 -6.95 -4.27
CA ASP A 206 -3.10 -7.65 -3.01
C ASP A 206 -1.75 -7.21 -2.42
N ALA A 207 -0.72 -6.96 -3.25
CA ALA A 207 0.55 -6.37 -2.83
C ALA A 207 0.36 -4.97 -2.23
N GLN A 208 -0.48 -4.14 -2.83
CA GLN A 208 -0.81 -2.79 -2.34
C GLN A 208 -1.48 -2.87 -0.96
N ARG A 209 -2.51 -3.70 -0.83
CA ARG A 209 -3.20 -3.91 0.46
C ARG A 209 -2.24 -4.41 1.53
N PHE A 210 -1.37 -5.36 1.18
CA PHE A 210 -0.37 -5.90 2.10
C PHE A 210 0.60 -4.83 2.58
N LEU A 211 1.19 -4.03 1.69
CA LEU A 211 2.15 -2.99 2.07
C LEU A 211 1.50 -1.84 2.85
N ILE A 212 0.28 -1.43 2.50
CA ILE A 212 -0.48 -0.41 3.25
C ILE A 212 -0.79 -0.90 4.67
N ALA A 213 -1.32 -2.12 4.80
CA ALA A 213 -1.61 -2.72 6.10
C ALA A 213 -0.35 -2.92 6.94
N LEU A 214 0.77 -3.29 6.31
CA LEU A 214 2.07 -3.40 6.96
C LEU A 214 2.58 -2.04 7.45
N ALA A 215 2.48 -0.99 6.64
CA ALA A 215 2.84 0.38 7.04
C ALA A 215 1.98 0.86 8.21
N GLY A 216 0.68 0.58 8.20
CA GLY A 216 -0.24 0.94 9.29
C GLY A 216 0.14 0.39 10.67
N LYS A 217 1.01 -0.62 10.73
CA LYS A 217 1.58 -1.14 11.99
C LYS A 217 2.66 -0.25 12.59
N GLN A 218 3.21 0.69 11.81
CA GLN A 218 4.18 1.70 12.25
C GLN A 218 5.41 1.10 12.97
N ASP A 219 5.87 -0.07 12.51
CA ASP A 219 7.01 -0.79 13.09
C ASP A 219 8.33 -0.33 12.43
N ASP A 220 9.25 0.19 13.25
CA ASP A 220 10.57 0.68 12.85
C ASP A 220 11.40 -0.33 12.04
N ARG A 221 11.19 -1.63 12.25
CA ARG A 221 11.92 -2.68 11.52
C ARG A 221 11.56 -2.70 10.03
N PHE A 222 10.28 -2.49 9.72
CA PHE A 222 9.81 -2.42 8.33
C PHE A 222 10.08 -1.04 7.74
N ARG A 223 9.92 0.01 8.55
CA ARG A 223 10.18 1.40 8.17
C ARG A 223 11.58 1.61 7.57
N LYS A 224 12.60 0.94 8.12
CA LYS A 224 13.99 0.97 7.63
C LYS A 224 14.21 0.37 6.23
N GLN A 225 13.26 -0.37 5.69
CA GLN A 225 13.38 -0.99 4.37
C GLN A 225 12.92 -0.07 3.24
N PHE A 226 11.91 0.75 3.50
CA PHE A 226 11.31 1.64 2.51
C PHE A 226 12.27 2.68 1.90
N PRO A 227 13.24 3.28 2.62
CA PRO A 227 14.15 4.24 2.01
C PRO A 227 14.95 3.68 0.85
N ARG A 228 15.43 2.43 0.99
CA ARG A 228 16.17 1.74 -0.06
C ARG A 228 15.29 1.51 -1.30
N LEU A 229 14.03 1.15 -1.08
CA LEU A 229 13.07 0.85 -2.13
C LEU A 229 12.57 2.10 -2.87
N LEU A 230 12.44 3.21 -2.14
CA LEU A 230 12.11 4.51 -2.72
C LEU A 230 13.28 5.10 -3.53
N ALA A 231 14.52 4.93 -3.04
CA ALA A 231 15.73 5.45 -3.67
C ALA A 231 16.25 4.60 -4.85
N SER A 232 15.91 3.30 -4.91
CA SER A 232 16.49 2.33 -5.86
C SER A 232 16.12 2.57 -7.32
N ARG A 233 15.19 3.48 -7.63
CA ARG A 233 14.79 3.76 -9.01
C ARG A 233 14.95 5.23 -9.38
N ARG A 234 16.11 5.53 -9.95
CA ARG A 234 16.32 6.68 -10.84
C ARG A 234 15.68 6.29 -12.17
N GLU A 235 14.36 6.44 -12.30
CA GLU A 235 13.75 6.33 -13.62
C GLU A 235 14.45 7.36 -14.50
N ALA A 236 14.99 6.91 -15.64
CA ALA A 236 15.45 7.84 -16.64
C ALA A 236 14.25 8.76 -16.91
N LEU A 237 14.42 10.07 -16.67
CA LEU A 237 13.39 11.05 -16.98
C LEU A 237 12.80 10.67 -18.34
N PRO A 238 11.48 10.55 -18.48
CA PRO A 238 10.89 10.38 -19.80
C PRO A 238 11.42 11.54 -20.63
N GLN A 239 12.26 11.23 -21.62
CA GLN A 239 12.66 12.22 -22.60
C GLN A 239 11.34 12.77 -23.13
N LYS A 240 11.13 14.08 -22.97
CA LYS A 240 10.05 14.79 -23.64
C LYS A 240 10.29 14.63 -25.13
N SER A 241 9.80 13.53 -25.70
CA SER A 241 9.64 13.36 -27.14
C SER A 241 8.60 14.38 -27.54
N ALA A 242 9.07 15.56 -27.97
CA ALA A 242 8.22 16.55 -28.59
C ALA A 242 7.63 15.89 -29.85
N GLY A 243 6.35 15.50 -29.80
CA GLY A 243 5.60 15.24 -31.03
C GLY A 243 4.75 13.97 -31.10
N ASP A 244 4.64 13.13 -30.06
CA ASP A 244 3.72 12.00 -30.15
C ASP A 244 2.93 11.80 -28.86
N GLY A 245 1.61 11.59 -29.00
CA GLY A 245 0.64 11.39 -27.92
C GLY A 245 0.80 10.06 -27.16
N GLY A 246 2.04 9.56 -27.07
CA GLY A 246 2.38 8.39 -26.27
C GLY A 246 2.21 8.73 -24.79
N LYS A 247 1.19 8.13 -24.16
CA LYS A 247 1.05 8.09 -22.71
C LYS A 247 2.39 7.68 -22.12
N ALA A 248 3.04 8.58 -21.39
CA ALA A 248 4.18 8.23 -20.57
C ALA A 248 3.71 7.12 -19.62
N THR A 249 4.24 5.91 -19.77
CA THR A 249 4.10 4.82 -18.80
C THR A 249 4.97 5.11 -17.59
N GLY A 250 4.79 6.29 -16.98
CA GLY A 250 5.29 6.55 -15.64
C GLY A 250 4.64 5.53 -14.73
N GLY A 251 5.42 4.89 -13.86
CA GLY A 251 4.89 3.91 -12.92
C GLY A 251 3.70 4.48 -12.18
N ASP A 252 2.64 3.69 -12.02
CA ASP A 252 1.46 4.12 -11.28
C ASP A 252 1.85 4.35 -9.81
N HIS A 253 2.05 5.61 -9.42
CA HIS A 253 2.47 6.02 -8.09
C HIS A 253 1.29 6.30 -7.15
N ARG A 254 0.06 6.03 -7.58
CA ARG A 254 -1.18 6.33 -6.82
C ARG A 254 -1.28 5.59 -5.50
N TRP A 255 -0.56 4.49 -5.33
CA TRP A 255 -0.49 3.77 -4.05
C TRP A 255 0.39 4.46 -3.00
N LEU A 256 1.34 5.32 -3.41
CA LEU A 256 2.29 5.97 -2.48
C LEU A 256 1.59 6.85 -1.44
N PRO A 257 0.66 7.76 -1.80
CA PRO A 257 -0.06 8.54 -0.80
C PRO A 257 -0.78 7.68 0.24
N LEU A 258 -1.40 6.57 -0.17
CA LEU A 258 -2.10 5.67 0.75
C LEU A 258 -1.13 4.96 1.70
N LEU A 259 0.02 4.51 1.20
CA LEU A 259 1.07 3.90 2.02
C LEU A 259 1.60 4.90 3.06
N ILE A 260 1.88 6.12 2.64
CA ILE A 260 2.41 7.18 3.53
C ILE A 260 1.34 7.64 4.52
N SER A 261 0.07 7.66 4.13
CA SER A 261 -1.04 7.95 5.05
C SER A 261 -1.12 6.93 6.17
N ALA A 262 -0.79 5.66 5.90
CA ALA A 262 -0.77 4.62 6.92
C ALA A 262 0.41 4.77 7.90
N ASP A 263 1.54 5.33 7.44
CA ASP A 263 2.70 5.63 8.28
C ASP A 263 3.40 6.95 7.87
N PRO A 264 2.95 8.10 8.41
CA PRO A 264 3.52 9.40 8.08
C PRO A 264 5.00 9.54 8.44
N PHE A 265 5.52 8.69 9.34
CA PHE A 265 6.93 8.67 9.70
C PHE A 265 7.83 8.22 8.53
N LEU A 266 7.29 7.59 7.49
CA LEU A 266 8.03 7.27 6.26
C LEU A 266 8.67 8.53 5.64
N PHE A 267 8.04 9.69 5.77
CA PHE A 267 8.61 10.97 5.35
C PHE A 267 9.90 11.34 6.09
N THR A 268 10.12 10.86 7.30
CA THR A 268 11.29 11.25 8.10
C THR A 268 12.49 10.34 7.93
N VAL A 269 12.34 9.23 7.23
CA VAL A 269 13.43 8.26 7.00
C VAL A 269 14.24 8.61 5.75
N MET A 270 13.77 9.57 4.95
CA MET A 270 14.41 9.96 3.69
C MET A 270 15.26 11.22 3.87
N ASP A 271 16.43 11.23 3.23
CA ASP A 271 17.33 12.36 3.18
C ASP A 271 17.78 12.70 1.74
N GLY A 272 18.38 13.88 1.59
CA GLY A 272 19.01 14.34 0.35
C GLY A 272 18.11 14.22 -0.89
N THR A 273 18.65 13.59 -1.94
CA THR A 273 17.97 13.44 -3.24
C THR A 273 16.77 12.49 -3.18
N ALA A 274 16.79 11.51 -2.28
CA ALA A 274 15.72 10.53 -2.16
C ALA A 274 14.45 11.18 -1.58
N LYS A 275 14.62 12.16 -0.69
CA LYS A 275 13.54 13.01 -0.18
C LYS A 275 12.87 13.83 -1.29
N THR A 276 13.64 14.52 -2.12
CA THR A 276 13.09 15.29 -3.26
C THR A 276 12.32 14.40 -4.23
N LEU A 277 12.87 13.22 -4.56
CA LEU A 277 12.19 12.26 -5.45
C LEU A 277 10.87 11.75 -4.86
N LEU A 278 10.82 11.51 -3.55
CA LEU A 278 9.59 11.13 -2.88
C LEU A 278 8.55 12.25 -2.94
N ASP A 279 8.96 13.50 -2.71
CA ASP A 279 8.08 14.68 -2.78
C ASP A 279 7.42 14.78 -4.16
N GLU A 280 8.22 14.72 -5.23
CA GLU A 280 7.76 14.78 -6.62
C GLU A 280 6.83 13.60 -6.99
N ARG A 281 7.13 12.39 -6.51
CA ARG A 281 6.32 11.19 -6.79
C ARG A 281 4.97 11.22 -6.09
N VAL A 282 4.93 11.67 -4.84
CA VAL A 282 3.68 11.82 -4.10
C VAL A 282 2.85 12.95 -4.71
N ALA A 283 3.48 14.06 -5.10
CA ALA A 283 2.80 15.14 -5.80
C ALA A 283 2.17 14.68 -7.12
N SER A 284 2.92 13.94 -7.94
CA SER A 284 2.43 13.45 -9.24
C SER A 284 1.30 12.42 -9.11
N ALA A 285 1.22 11.69 -7.99
CA ALA A 285 0.12 10.77 -7.70
C ALA A 285 -1.26 11.46 -7.60
N PHE A 286 -1.29 12.78 -7.39
CA PHE A 286 -2.51 13.57 -7.35
C PHE A 286 -2.87 14.25 -8.69
N ILE A 287 -1.99 14.17 -9.69
CA ILE A 287 -2.19 14.79 -11.00
C ILE A 287 -2.75 13.71 -11.95
N GLY A 288 -4.06 13.68 -12.15
CA GLY A 288 -4.75 12.64 -12.92
C GLY A 288 -5.92 13.15 -13.78
N ALA A 289 -6.48 12.26 -14.63
CA ALA A 289 -7.63 12.57 -15.47
C ALA A 289 -8.93 12.71 -14.64
N PRO A 290 -10.00 13.38 -15.15
CA PRO A 290 -11.23 13.63 -14.39
C PRO A 290 -11.91 12.37 -13.82
N SER A 291 -11.84 11.24 -14.51
CA SER A 291 -12.38 9.96 -14.02
C SER A 291 -11.60 9.36 -12.84
N GLU A 292 -10.39 9.87 -12.58
CA GLU A 292 -9.47 9.43 -11.53
C GLU A 292 -9.46 10.39 -10.33
N GLU A 293 -10.20 11.50 -10.43
CA GLU A 293 -10.33 12.50 -9.37
C GLU A 293 -10.83 11.91 -8.06
N ILE A 294 -11.79 10.97 -8.10
CA ILE A 294 -12.35 10.33 -6.89
C ILE A 294 -11.26 9.63 -6.06
N PHE A 295 -10.36 8.88 -6.71
CA PHE A 295 -9.26 8.22 -6.00
C PHE A 295 -8.27 9.25 -5.46
N GLY A 296 -7.92 10.26 -6.29
CA GLY A 296 -7.03 11.35 -5.89
C GLY A 296 -7.54 12.07 -4.64
N PHE A 297 -8.85 12.33 -4.56
CA PHE A 297 -9.48 12.95 -3.41
C PHE A 297 -9.37 12.08 -2.15
N GLU A 298 -9.75 10.81 -2.20
CA GLU A 298 -9.68 9.93 -1.02
C GLU A 298 -8.24 9.75 -0.53
N ALA A 299 -7.30 9.60 -1.45
CA ALA A 299 -5.89 9.44 -1.12
C ALA A 299 -5.31 10.72 -0.51
N ALA A 300 -5.66 11.89 -1.06
CA ALA A 300 -5.22 13.17 -0.54
C ALA A 300 -5.82 13.45 0.84
N GLU A 301 -7.12 13.19 1.02
CA GLU A 301 -7.84 13.38 2.28
C GLU A 301 -7.21 12.54 3.41
N ARG A 302 -6.89 11.27 3.12
CA ARG A 302 -6.17 10.40 4.05
C ARG A 302 -4.77 10.93 4.35
N LEU A 303 -4.04 11.40 3.35
CA LEU A 303 -2.68 11.92 3.53
C LEU A 303 -2.71 13.17 4.43
N ILE A 304 -3.55 14.14 4.13
CA ILE A 304 -3.65 15.36 4.93
C ILE A 304 -4.14 15.05 6.34
N SER A 305 -5.12 14.17 6.51
CA SER A 305 -5.56 13.74 7.84
C SER A 305 -4.41 13.12 8.65
N ALA A 306 -3.62 12.24 8.01
CA ALA A 306 -2.50 11.57 8.66
C ALA A 306 -1.35 12.53 8.99
N VAL A 307 -1.05 13.49 8.10
CA VAL A 307 -0.05 14.53 8.36
C VAL A 307 -0.50 15.48 9.47
N THR A 308 -1.78 15.87 9.49
CA THR A 308 -2.35 16.75 10.52
C THR A 308 -2.32 16.11 11.90
N GLY A 309 -2.59 14.81 12.00
CA GLY A 309 -2.50 14.05 13.25
C GLY A 309 -1.08 13.63 13.65
N SER A 310 -0.07 13.90 12.82
CA SER A 310 1.30 13.45 13.06
C SER A 310 2.04 14.39 14.02
N PRO A 311 2.80 13.87 15.00
CA PRO A 311 3.68 14.70 15.83
C PRO A 311 4.83 15.35 15.03
N LEU A 312 5.05 14.93 13.79
CA LEU A 312 6.08 15.46 12.89
C LEU A 312 5.50 16.36 11.79
N ARG A 313 4.25 16.81 11.94
CA ARG A 313 3.53 17.64 10.97
C ARG A 313 4.38 18.76 10.40
N GLN A 314 4.95 19.63 11.25
CA GLN A 314 5.75 20.77 10.80
C GLN A 314 6.94 20.32 9.94
N THR A 315 7.70 19.34 10.41
CA THR A 315 8.86 18.80 9.69
C THR A 315 8.45 18.19 8.35
N ILE A 316 7.34 17.45 8.29
CA ILE A 316 6.83 16.85 7.05
C ILE A 316 6.46 17.96 6.06
N VAL A 317 5.70 18.95 6.49
CA VAL A 317 5.16 20.02 5.65
C VAL A 317 6.27 20.92 5.09
N GLU A 318 7.32 21.19 5.86
CA GLU A 318 8.52 21.91 5.41
C GLU A 318 9.36 21.04 4.46
N SER A 319 9.39 19.74 4.69
CA SER A 319 10.23 18.80 3.96
C SER A 319 9.66 18.37 2.62
N TYR A 320 8.34 18.36 2.48
CA TYR A 320 7.61 17.83 1.33
C TYR A 320 6.61 18.85 0.78
N PRO A 321 7.10 20.03 0.33
CA PRO A 321 6.24 21.12 -0.11
C PRO A 321 5.38 20.75 -1.32
N GLU A 322 5.90 19.99 -2.29
CA GLU A 322 5.19 19.68 -3.53
C GLU A 322 4.06 18.67 -3.27
N ALA A 323 4.35 17.60 -2.52
CA ALA A 323 3.39 16.58 -2.15
C ALA A 323 2.22 17.16 -1.35
N VAL A 324 2.53 17.99 -0.34
CA VAL A 324 1.51 18.63 0.49
C VAL A 324 0.67 19.62 -0.31
N SER A 325 1.29 20.43 -1.17
CA SER A 325 0.55 21.39 -2.00
C SER A 325 -0.35 20.69 -3.01
N ALA A 326 0.16 19.63 -3.67
CA ALA A 326 -0.63 18.82 -4.59
C ALA A 326 -1.81 18.12 -3.88
N ALA A 327 -1.60 17.59 -2.66
CA ALA A 327 -2.67 16.99 -1.87
C ALA A 327 -3.74 18.02 -1.46
N VAL A 328 -3.34 19.21 -1.00
CA VAL A 328 -4.27 20.30 -0.66
C VAL A 328 -5.07 20.72 -1.90
N ASN A 329 -4.40 20.92 -3.02
CA ASN A 329 -5.04 21.30 -4.28
C ASN A 329 -6.02 20.23 -4.77
N ALA A 330 -5.65 18.95 -4.62
CA ALA A 330 -6.53 17.84 -4.93
C ALA A 330 -7.76 17.85 -4.04
N ILE A 331 -7.65 18.02 -2.73
CA ILE A 331 -8.82 18.08 -1.83
C ILE A 331 -9.72 19.29 -2.14
N GLY A 332 -9.12 20.42 -2.57
CA GLY A 332 -9.85 21.64 -2.87
C GLY A 332 -10.22 22.40 -1.60
N VAL A 333 -11.48 22.75 -1.41
CA VAL A 333 -11.98 23.40 -0.18
C VAL A 333 -12.97 22.43 0.47
N ARG A 334 -12.52 21.63 1.44
CA ARG A 334 -13.36 20.63 2.14
C ARG A 334 -13.03 20.60 3.63
N ALA A 335 -13.98 20.13 4.45
CA ALA A 335 -13.89 20.12 5.90
C ALA A 335 -12.59 19.54 6.48
N VAL A 336 -11.99 18.53 5.84
CA VAL A 336 -10.73 17.93 6.30
C VAL A 336 -9.57 18.93 6.33
N LEU A 337 -9.48 19.84 5.36
CA LEU A 337 -8.46 20.89 5.36
C LEU A 337 -8.64 21.87 6.52
N PHE A 338 -9.88 22.10 6.93
CA PHE A 338 -10.18 23.04 8.02
C PHE A 338 -9.79 22.48 9.40
N GLY A 339 -9.67 21.17 9.53
CA GLY A 339 -9.02 20.53 10.69
C GLY A 339 -7.57 21.00 10.88
N CYS A 340 -6.89 21.41 9.81
CA CYS A 340 -5.51 21.86 9.84
C CYS A 340 -5.34 23.27 10.44
N LEU A 341 -6.41 24.10 10.47
CA LEU A 341 -6.28 25.53 10.80
C LEU A 341 -6.00 25.84 12.28
N ARG A 342 -6.12 24.84 13.15
CA ARG A 342 -5.89 25.01 14.60
C ARG A 342 -4.44 25.33 14.94
N GLU A 343 -3.51 24.93 14.09
CA GLU A 343 -2.08 25.17 14.29
C GLU A 343 -1.58 26.25 13.34
N MET A 344 -0.71 27.13 13.84
CA MET A 344 -0.07 28.18 13.05
C MET A 344 1.16 27.59 12.34
N ASP A 345 0.97 26.98 11.17
CA ASP A 345 2.05 26.37 10.40
C ASP A 345 1.86 26.48 8.88
N LEU A 346 2.85 26.00 8.13
CA LEU A 346 2.82 26.02 6.66
C LEU A 346 1.66 25.19 6.05
N LEU A 347 1.12 24.21 6.78
CA LEU A 347 -0.01 23.42 6.28
C LEU A 347 -1.28 24.25 6.35
N ARG A 348 -1.47 25.02 7.41
CA ARG A 348 -2.53 26.03 7.49
C ARG A 348 -2.40 27.05 6.37
N ASP A 349 -1.21 27.60 6.14
CA ASP A 349 -1.02 28.60 5.09
C ASP A 349 -1.36 28.05 3.71
N ARG A 350 -0.97 26.80 3.41
CA ARG A 350 -1.33 26.11 2.18
C ARG A 350 -2.82 25.80 2.09
N ALA A 351 -3.44 25.34 3.17
CA ALA A 351 -4.88 25.06 3.23
C ALA A 351 -5.73 26.33 3.03
N LEU A 352 -5.22 27.49 3.46
CA LEU A 352 -5.87 28.79 3.26
C LEU A 352 -5.55 29.43 1.91
N ALA A 353 -4.54 28.98 1.17
CA ALA A 353 -4.22 29.57 -0.13
C ALA A 353 -5.41 29.56 -1.11
N PRO A 354 -6.18 28.45 -1.28
CA PRO A 354 -7.39 28.48 -2.10
C PRO A 354 -8.47 29.44 -1.57
N VAL A 355 -8.49 29.66 -0.24
CA VAL A 355 -9.40 30.62 0.40
C VAL A 355 -9.02 32.05 0.08
N TYR A 356 -7.72 32.33 0.06
CA TYR A 356 -7.18 33.64 -0.26
C TYR A 356 -7.28 33.95 -1.75
N ASP A 357 -7.10 32.95 -2.61
CA ASP A 357 -7.29 33.10 -4.06
C ASP A 357 -8.73 33.50 -4.42
N ALA A 358 -9.70 33.13 -3.59
CA ALA A 358 -11.09 33.54 -3.74
C ALA A 358 -11.35 35.03 -3.48
N TRP A 359 -10.38 35.78 -2.98
CA TRP A 359 -10.50 37.24 -2.95
C TRP A 359 -10.42 37.85 -4.34
N ASP A 360 -9.61 37.24 -5.21
CA ASP A 360 -9.25 37.76 -6.53
C ASP A 360 -9.93 36.99 -7.67
N HIS A 361 -10.35 35.75 -7.43
CA HIS A 361 -10.91 34.87 -8.46
C HIS A 361 -12.32 34.36 -8.09
N GLY A 362 -13.30 34.72 -8.92
CA GLY A 362 -14.69 34.35 -8.65
C GLY A 362 -14.97 32.83 -8.72
N ASP A 363 -14.21 32.06 -9.49
CA ASP A 363 -14.32 30.58 -9.51
C ASP A 363 -13.93 29.97 -8.16
N SER A 364 -12.88 30.48 -7.52
CA SER A 364 -12.49 30.07 -6.17
C SER A 364 -13.53 30.51 -5.13
N ALA A 365 -14.08 31.73 -5.28
CA ALA A 365 -15.17 32.21 -4.42
C ALA A 365 -16.42 31.34 -4.53
N LEU A 366 -16.75 30.84 -5.73
CA LEU A 366 -17.85 29.91 -5.95
C LEU A 366 -17.61 28.58 -5.24
N ARG A 367 -16.41 28.00 -5.37
CA ARG A 367 -16.07 26.73 -4.69
C ARG A 367 -16.17 26.86 -3.17
N ILE A 368 -15.71 27.98 -2.60
CA ILE A 368 -15.86 28.24 -1.16
C ILE A 368 -17.33 28.40 -0.80
N ALA A 369 -18.11 29.13 -1.61
CA ALA A 369 -19.53 29.34 -1.36
C ALA A 369 -20.30 28.04 -1.21
N GLU A 370 -20.01 27.05 -2.05
CA GLU A 370 -20.67 25.75 -2.07
C GLU A 370 -20.43 24.95 -0.78
N VAL A 371 -19.22 25.04 -0.21
CA VAL A 371 -18.82 24.26 0.98
C VAL A 371 -18.91 25.04 2.28
N LEU A 372 -19.07 26.37 2.21
CA LEU A 372 -19.01 27.29 3.35
C LEU A 372 -19.88 26.83 4.54
N PRO A 373 -21.13 26.34 4.36
CA PRO A 373 -21.94 25.90 5.49
C PRO A 373 -21.31 24.75 6.30
N GLU A 374 -20.50 23.90 5.66
CA GLU A 374 -19.84 22.76 6.32
C GLU A 374 -18.57 23.18 7.08
N ILE A 375 -17.97 24.31 6.68
CA ILE A 375 -16.65 24.74 7.15
C ILE A 375 -16.67 26.05 7.94
N ASP A 376 -17.84 26.69 8.09
CA ASP A 376 -18.00 28.05 8.62
C ASP A 376 -17.26 28.28 9.94
N GLU A 377 -17.54 27.48 10.96
CA GLU A 377 -16.91 27.64 12.29
C GLU A 377 -15.39 27.50 12.22
N ALA A 378 -14.91 26.45 11.54
CA ALA A 378 -13.48 26.17 11.46
C ALA A 378 -12.72 27.21 10.62
N LEU A 379 -13.31 27.66 9.51
CA LEU A 379 -12.77 28.74 8.68
C LEU A 379 -12.74 30.05 9.47
N ALA A 380 -13.85 30.42 10.11
CA ALA A 380 -13.94 31.64 10.90
C ALA A 380 -12.88 31.65 12.00
N ASP A 381 -12.74 30.57 12.76
CA ASP A 381 -11.73 30.45 13.81
C ASP A 381 -10.29 30.53 13.26
N GLY A 382 -10.07 29.99 12.06
CA GLY A 382 -8.77 29.88 11.41
C GLY A 382 -8.28 31.12 10.66
N ILE A 383 -9.05 32.20 10.55
CA ILE A 383 -8.64 33.42 9.81
C ILE A 383 -8.75 34.69 10.68
N SER A 384 -8.01 35.75 10.36
CA SER A 384 -8.16 37.02 11.10
C SER A 384 -9.52 37.68 10.81
N GLY A 385 -9.94 38.61 11.67
CA GLY A 385 -11.16 39.40 11.44
C GLY A 385 -11.13 40.13 10.09
N GLN A 386 -9.98 40.72 9.75
CA GLN A 386 -9.77 41.37 8.46
C GLN A 386 -9.96 40.40 7.30
N ARG A 387 -9.33 39.21 7.36
CA ARG A 387 -9.47 38.20 6.30
C ARG A 387 -10.89 37.66 6.16
N ALA A 388 -11.62 37.52 7.27
CA ALA A 388 -13.03 37.16 7.24
C ALA A 388 -13.87 38.25 6.54
N PHE A 389 -13.58 39.52 6.83
CA PHE A 389 -14.23 40.66 6.19
C PHE A 389 -13.92 40.73 4.69
N ASP A 390 -12.64 40.63 4.30
CA ASP A 390 -12.20 40.62 2.90
C ASP A 390 -12.92 39.51 2.12
N LEU A 391 -12.99 38.29 2.68
CA LEU A 391 -13.67 37.15 2.04
C LEU A 391 -15.16 37.42 1.81
N VAL A 392 -15.86 37.91 2.83
CA VAL A 392 -17.29 38.25 2.73
C VAL A 392 -17.52 39.34 1.69
N VAL A 393 -16.67 40.38 1.66
CA VAL A 393 -16.78 41.49 0.68
C VAL A 393 -16.52 40.99 -0.74
N SER A 394 -15.48 40.18 -0.95
CA SER A 394 -15.20 39.57 -2.25
C SER A 394 -16.36 38.70 -2.74
N MET A 395 -16.91 37.83 -1.88
CA MET A 395 -18.07 37.00 -2.25
C MET A 395 -19.29 37.84 -2.61
N CYS A 396 -19.54 38.95 -1.91
CA CYS A 396 -20.62 39.89 -2.25
C CYS A 396 -20.37 40.61 -3.58
N SER A 397 -19.13 41.00 -3.87
CA SER A 397 -18.76 41.64 -5.13
C SER A 397 -18.90 40.65 -6.29
N PHE A 398 -18.41 39.42 -6.14
CA PHE A 398 -18.56 38.37 -7.14
C PHE A 398 -20.02 37.96 -7.35
N SER A 399 -20.88 37.94 -6.33
CA SER A 399 -22.31 37.65 -6.52
C SER A 399 -23.03 38.69 -7.39
N ARG A 400 -22.51 39.91 -7.52
CA ARG A 400 -23.05 40.95 -8.41
C ARG A 400 -22.60 40.73 -9.86
N GLN A 401 -21.39 40.20 -10.04
CA GLN A 401 -20.75 40.01 -11.34
C GLN A 401 -21.13 38.65 -11.95
N MET A 402 -21.17 37.61 -11.13
CA MET A 402 -21.45 36.23 -11.48
C MET A 402 -22.92 35.91 -11.18
N LYS A 403 -23.61 35.29 -12.15
CA LYS A 403 -24.99 34.83 -11.99
C LYS A 403 -25.07 33.41 -11.42
N GLU A 404 -24.16 33.09 -10.51
CA GLU A 404 -24.04 31.77 -9.92
C GLU A 404 -24.92 31.64 -8.68
N THR A 405 -25.64 30.53 -8.60
CA THR A 405 -26.69 30.31 -7.59
C THR A 405 -26.14 30.27 -6.18
N ALA A 406 -25.06 29.54 -5.92
CA ALA A 406 -24.48 29.39 -4.58
C ALA A 406 -24.04 30.74 -3.95
N LEU A 407 -23.35 31.59 -4.72
CA LEU A 407 -22.95 32.93 -4.27
C LEU A 407 -24.17 33.85 -4.06
N SER A 408 -25.11 33.84 -5.00
CA SER A 408 -26.34 34.63 -4.89
C SER A 408 -27.18 34.23 -3.68
N ASP A 409 -27.27 32.94 -3.40
CA ASP A 409 -28.05 32.41 -2.28
C ASP A 409 -27.41 32.78 -0.94
N LEU A 410 -26.09 32.65 -0.80
CA LEU A 410 -25.36 33.09 0.40
C LEU A 410 -25.63 34.57 0.72
N VAL A 411 -25.50 35.43 -0.29
CA VAL A 411 -25.72 36.88 -0.16
C VAL A 411 -27.18 37.19 0.15
N THR A 412 -28.13 36.56 -0.56
CA THR A 412 -29.57 36.79 -0.36
C THR A 412 -30.02 36.37 1.03
N LEU A 413 -29.44 35.27 1.54
CA LEU A 413 -29.69 34.76 2.88
C LEU A 413 -28.91 35.51 3.96
N GLY A 414 -28.14 36.54 3.61
CA GLY A 414 -27.37 37.35 4.55
C GLY A 414 -26.34 36.52 5.31
N PHE A 415 -25.68 35.58 4.64
CA PHE A 415 -24.73 34.62 5.22
C PHE A 415 -25.30 33.87 6.44
N SER A 416 -26.62 33.64 6.50
CA SER A 416 -27.23 32.95 7.64
C SER A 416 -26.86 31.46 7.73
N VAL A 417 -26.39 30.86 6.64
CA VAL A 417 -25.81 29.51 6.60
C VAL A 417 -24.33 29.48 6.99
N ALA A 418 -23.70 30.66 7.20
CA ALA A 418 -22.32 30.83 7.64
C ALA A 418 -22.23 31.89 8.77
N PRO A 419 -22.92 31.66 9.91
CA PRO A 419 -23.06 32.66 10.96
C PRO A 419 -21.76 33.04 11.66
N ALA A 420 -20.77 32.15 11.77
CA ALA A 420 -19.50 32.41 12.43
C ALA A 420 -18.64 33.37 11.59
N LEU A 421 -18.50 33.11 10.29
CA LEU A 421 -17.78 33.98 9.36
C LEU A 421 -18.43 35.36 9.29
N ARG A 422 -19.77 35.39 9.19
CA ARG A 422 -20.53 36.65 9.21
C ARG A 422 -20.28 37.45 10.48
N ARG A 423 -20.36 36.81 11.66
CA ARG A 423 -20.12 37.49 12.94
C ARG A 423 -18.72 38.08 12.97
N ARG A 424 -17.71 37.31 12.57
CA ARG A 424 -16.31 37.74 12.56
C ARG A 424 -16.06 38.93 11.62
N ALA A 425 -16.73 38.96 10.47
CA ALA A 425 -16.69 40.10 9.56
C ALA A 425 -17.36 41.36 10.16
N LEU A 426 -18.50 41.21 10.83
CA LEU A 426 -19.18 42.32 11.51
C LEU A 426 -18.34 42.87 12.68
N ASP A 427 -17.77 41.97 13.49
CA ASP A 427 -16.89 42.31 14.60
C ASP A 427 -15.67 43.11 14.11
N PHE A 428 -15.06 42.69 12.99
CA PHE A 428 -13.94 43.43 12.38
C PHE A 428 -14.35 44.84 11.93
N MET A 429 -15.50 44.97 11.26
CA MET A 429 -16.02 46.24 10.78
C MET A 429 -16.37 47.21 11.93
N GLU A 430 -16.84 46.69 13.06
CA GLU A 430 -17.10 47.50 14.26
C GLU A 430 -15.79 47.95 14.93
N MET A 431 -14.81 47.06 15.02
CA MET A 431 -13.53 47.35 15.67
C MET A 431 -12.59 48.21 14.81
N ASN A 432 -12.64 48.10 13.48
CA ASN A 432 -11.71 48.75 12.54
C ASN A 432 -12.48 49.40 11.37
N PRO A 433 -13.27 50.45 11.64
CA PRO A 433 -14.17 51.04 10.64
C PRO A 433 -13.44 51.71 9.46
N GLU A 434 -12.24 52.27 9.69
CA GLU A 434 -11.44 52.91 8.63
C GLU A 434 -10.94 51.87 7.62
N ASP A 435 -10.30 50.81 8.10
CA ASP A 435 -9.83 49.69 7.28
C ASP A 435 -10.98 49.02 6.52
N ALA A 436 -12.15 48.84 7.17
CA ALA A 436 -13.33 48.28 6.53
C ALA A 436 -13.84 49.15 5.37
N VAL A 437 -13.77 50.48 5.49
CA VAL A 437 -14.13 51.41 4.40
C VAL A 437 -13.14 51.29 3.24
N GLU A 438 -11.85 51.18 3.52
CA GLU A 438 -10.82 50.99 2.49
C GLU A 438 -11.04 49.71 1.68
N THR A 439 -11.24 48.57 2.36
CA THR A 439 -11.55 47.29 1.69
C THR A 439 -12.82 47.40 0.83
N LEU A 440 -13.88 48.06 1.32
CA LEU A 440 -15.12 48.24 0.54
C LEU A 440 -14.92 49.09 -0.72
N GLN A 441 -14.10 50.15 -0.62
CA GLN A 441 -13.74 50.98 -1.77
C GLN A 441 -12.96 50.18 -2.81
N HIS A 442 -12.03 49.33 -2.37
CA HIS A 442 -11.26 48.46 -3.27
C HIS A 442 -12.15 47.54 -4.10
N HIS A 443 -13.18 46.95 -3.50
CA HIS A 443 -14.11 46.04 -4.19
C HIS A 443 -15.28 46.73 -4.89
N VAL A 444 -15.29 48.07 -4.98
CA VAL A 444 -16.38 48.89 -5.56
C VAL A 444 -17.73 48.55 -4.90
N MET A 445 -17.69 48.32 -3.59
CA MET A 445 -18.85 48.02 -2.77
C MET A 445 -19.36 49.29 -2.09
N CYS A 446 -20.63 49.25 -1.70
CA CYS A 446 -21.25 50.36 -1.00
C CYS A 446 -20.72 50.47 0.44
N GLY A 447 -20.94 51.62 1.09
CA GLY A 447 -20.41 51.86 2.44
C GLY A 447 -20.86 50.84 3.49
N PRO A 448 -20.20 50.78 4.67
CA PRO A 448 -20.41 49.75 5.69
C PRO A 448 -21.88 49.51 6.06
N LYS A 449 -22.66 50.58 6.21
CA LYS A 449 -24.10 50.49 6.51
C LYS A 449 -24.89 49.76 5.42
N GLU A 450 -24.60 50.05 4.16
CA GLU A 450 -25.29 49.43 3.04
C GLU A 450 -24.86 47.97 2.85
N LEU A 451 -23.59 47.65 3.13
CA LEU A 451 -23.13 46.25 3.18
C LEU A 451 -23.98 45.45 4.19
N VAL A 452 -24.15 45.96 5.41
CA VAL A 452 -24.94 45.29 6.45
C VAL A 452 -26.40 45.14 6.04
N GLU A 453 -27.05 46.23 5.63
CA GLU A 453 -28.47 46.26 5.29
C GLU A 453 -28.80 45.40 4.06
N THR A 454 -27.89 45.36 3.09
CA THR A 454 -28.16 44.73 1.79
C THR A 454 -27.65 43.29 1.72
N PHE A 455 -26.45 43.02 2.24
CA PHE A 455 -25.72 41.77 2.02
C PHE A 455 -25.58 40.89 3.26
N LEU A 456 -25.59 41.47 4.46
CA LEU A 456 -25.39 40.70 5.70
C LEU A 456 -26.65 40.58 6.55
N THR A 457 -27.77 41.22 6.19
CA THR A 457 -29.03 41.08 6.93
C THR A 457 -29.90 40.01 6.28
N PRO A 458 -30.24 38.90 6.98
CA PRO A 458 -31.05 37.83 6.42
C PRO A 458 -32.41 38.38 5.98
N ARG A 459 -32.71 38.31 4.69
CA ARG A 459 -34.02 38.67 4.18
C ARG A 459 -34.95 37.48 4.39
N ARG A 460 -36.10 37.70 5.04
CA ARG A 460 -37.11 36.65 5.14
C ARG A 460 -37.52 36.24 3.71
N PRO A 461 -37.40 34.96 3.33
CA PRO A 461 -37.86 34.48 2.03
C PRO A 461 -39.39 34.58 1.99
N GLY A 462 -39.90 35.75 1.61
CA GLY A 462 -41.35 36.00 1.54
C GLY A 462 -41.79 37.39 1.99
N SER A 463 -41.56 38.40 1.15
CA SER A 463 -42.58 39.44 0.93
C SER A 463 -42.48 40.13 -0.45
N PHE A 464 -41.83 39.51 -1.45
CA PHE A 464 -42.03 39.91 -2.84
C PHE A 464 -43.43 39.47 -3.29
N ARG A 465 -44.47 40.14 -2.79
CA ARG A 465 -45.71 40.30 -3.54
C ARG A 465 -45.28 40.93 -4.85
N LYS A 466 -45.38 40.19 -5.96
CA LYS A 466 -45.43 40.77 -7.30
C LYS A 466 -46.39 41.95 -7.24
N LYS A 467 -45.91 43.19 -7.31
CA LYS A 467 -46.78 44.31 -7.61
C LYS A 467 -47.40 43.97 -8.95
N ALA A 468 -48.72 43.77 -8.97
CA ALA A 468 -49.46 43.67 -10.21
C ALA A 468 -49.10 44.92 -11.04
N ALA A 469 -48.63 44.71 -12.27
CA ALA A 469 -48.46 45.79 -13.22
C ALA A 469 -49.83 46.43 -13.42
N VAL A 470 -49.92 47.73 -13.14
CA VAL A 470 -51.06 48.59 -13.49
C VAL A 470 -50.81 49.14 -14.88
#